data_AF-A0A372R0I2-F1
#
_entry.id   AF-A0A372R0I2-F1
#
_cell.length_a   1.000
_cell.length_b   1.000
_cell.length_c   1.000
_cell.angle_alpha   90.00
_cell.angle_beta   90.00
_cell.angle_gamma   90.00
#
_symmetry.space_group_name_H-M   'P 1'
#
loop_
_entity.id
_entity.type
_entity.pdbx_description
1 polymer ?
#
loop_
_entity_poly.entity_id
_entity_poly.type
_entity_poly.pdbx_seq_one_letter_code
_entity_poly.pdbx_strand_id
1 'polypeptide(L)'
;MSQFDLNLRDYLQQNHNQLTWNERIEITYFIIDALYYIHKENSIHRDLHSGNILYLKLNYDWIISDLGFCGPADKLSTSIYGNLPYIAPEVINGKGYTFKSDIYSIAMLMWEISFGQSPFMNYEHDYILAINIIDGIRPKIVSEIPLEYKSLMEQCWDANSLKRPDTYALLKKIGEIKTYYQNNPNELPQLIAKVDKEEININSKSFTSKIHKFENLPEPKNATDGIIIVLCLLL
;
A
#
# COMPACT_ATOMS: atom_id res chain seq x y z
N MET A 1 -2.70 21.05 21.61
CA MET A 1 -2.90 19.75 20.92
C MET A 1 -2.38 19.94 19.52
N SER A 2 -1.47 19.06 19.07
CA SER A 2 -0.80 19.26 17.80
C SER A 2 -1.81 18.99 16.67
N GLN A 3 -1.65 19.67 15.54
CA GLN A 3 -2.60 19.60 14.43
C GLN A 3 -2.62 18.23 13.72
N PHE A 4 -1.75 17.29 14.14
CA PHE A 4 -1.41 16.03 13.47
C PHE A 4 -1.43 14.82 14.42
N ASP A 5 -2.44 14.70 15.28
CA ASP A 5 -2.41 13.76 16.40
C ASP A 5 -2.66 12.27 16.02
N LEU A 6 -2.78 11.90 14.73
CA LEU A 6 -3.07 10.52 14.33
C LEU A 6 -2.58 10.16 12.92
N ASN A 7 -1.83 9.07 12.79
CA ASN A 7 -1.49 8.49 11.48
C ASN A 7 -2.56 7.50 11.00
N LEU A 8 -2.54 7.16 9.71
CA LEU A 8 -3.53 6.26 9.08
C LEU A 8 -3.55 4.88 9.73
N ARG A 9 -2.38 4.33 10.13
CA ARG A 9 -2.32 3.02 10.79
C ARG A 9 -3.14 3.02 12.08
N ASP A 10 -2.90 3.99 12.95
CA ASP A 10 -3.58 4.12 14.24
C ASP A 10 -5.07 4.43 14.04
N TYR A 11 -5.41 5.25 13.05
CA TYR A 11 -6.80 5.53 12.70
C TYR A 11 -7.56 4.29 12.24
N LEU A 12 -6.96 3.46 11.38
CA LEU A 12 -7.58 2.22 10.92
C LEU A 12 -7.74 1.24 12.08
N GLN A 13 -6.74 1.09 12.96
CA GLN A 13 -6.88 0.22 14.14
C GLN A 13 -8.05 0.61 15.05
N GLN A 14 -8.31 1.92 15.18
CA GLN A 14 -9.39 2.45 16.03
C GLN A 14 -10.77 2.41 15.35
N ASN A 15 -10.84 2.66 14.03
CA ASN A 15 -12.09 2.99 13.35
C ASN A 15 -12.48 1.99 12.24
N HIS A 16 -11.64 1.01 11.88
CA HIS A 16 -11.84 0.16 10.70
C HIS A 16 -13.25 -0.41 10.58
N ASN A 17 -13.81 -0.96 11.66
CA ASN A 17 -15.13 -1.61 11.62
C ASN A 17 -16.30 -0.62 11.45
N GLN A 18 -16.04 0.69 11.56
CA GLN A 18 -17.01 1.76 11.40
C GLN A 18 -16.93 2.44 10.03
N LEU A 19 -15.81 2.24 9.30
CA LEU A 19 -15.58 2.88 8.01
C LEU A 19 -16.43 2.22 6.91
N THR A 20 -17.30 3.02 6.32
CA THR A 20 -18.01 2.72 5.08
C THR A 20 -17.05 2.66 3.89
N TRP A 21 -17.47 2.02 2.80
CA TRP A 21 -16.68 2.01 1.57
C TRP A 21 -16.50 3.39 0.94
N ASN A 22 -17.47 4.28 1.06
CA ASN A 22 -17.33 5.67 0.61
C ASN A 22 -16.20 6.38 1.34
N GLU A 23 -16.12 6.23 2.66
CA GLU A 23 -15.02 6.81 3.47
C GLU A 23 -13.67 6.19 3.09
N ARG A 24 -13.61 4.87 2.88
CA ARG A 24 -12.36 4.18 2.45
C ARG A 24 -11.86 4.68 1.09
N ILE A 25 -12.76 4.83 0.12
CA ILE A 25 -12.46 5.38 -1.20
C ILE A 25 -12.02 6.84 -1.08
N GLU A 26 -12.65 7.61 -0.20
CA GLU A 26 -12.30 9.01 0.04
C GLU A 26 -10.92 9.17 0.69
N ILE A 27 -10.59 8.38 1.70
CA ILE A 27 -9.23 8.31 2.28
C ILE A 27 -8.21 8.03 1.17
N THR A 28 -8.50 7.03 0.33
CA THR A 28 -7.63 6.63 -0.78
C THR A 28 -7.45 7.77 -1.79
N TYR A 29 -8.53 8.47 -2.13
CA TYR A 29 -8.52 9.62 -3.03
C TYR A 29 -7.58 10.72 -2.52
N PHE A 30 -7.70 11.12 -1.25
CA PHE A 30 -6.87 12.18 -0.67
C PHE A 30 -5.39 11.82 -0.64
N ILE A 31 -5.06 10.57 -0.31
CA ILE A 31 -3.66 10.10 -0.34
C ILE A 31 -3.08 10.15 -1.76
N ILE A 32 -3.86 9.74 -2.77
CA ILE A 32 -3.43 9.77 -4.18
C ILE A 32 -3.29 11.22 -4.67
N ASP A 33 -4.19 12.12 -4.27
CA ASP A 33 -4.12 13.54 -4.59
C ASP A 33 -2.84 14.17 -4.01
N ALA A 34 -2.53 13.90 -2.74
CA ALA A 34 -1.29 14.32 -2.11
C ALA A 34 -0.04 13.78 -2.84
N LEU A 35 -0.04 12.49 -3.24
CA LEU A 35 1.08 11.91 -3.98
C LEU A 35 1.22 12.52 -5.38
N TYR A 36 0.12 12.86 -6.03
CA TYR A 36 0.13 13.53 -7.33
C TYR A 36 0.93 14.84 -7.28
N TYR A 37 0.75 15.66 -6.24
CA TYR A 37 1.54 16.88 -6.07
C TYR A 37 3.02 16.61 -5.82
N ILE A 38 3.37 15.58 -5.03
CA ILE A 38 4.78 15.18 -4.82
C ILE A 38 5.44 14.80 -6.16
N HIS A 39 4.77 13.97 -6.96
CA HIS A 39 5.28 13.57 -8.28
C HIS A 39 5.32 14.72 -9.28
N LYS A 40 4.36 15.66 -9.20
CA LYS A 40 4.33 16.86 -10.05
C LYS A 40 5.56 17.76 -9.83
N GLU A 41 6.08 17.78 -8.61
CA GLU A 41 7.37 18.41 -8.25
C GLU A 41 8.58 17.51 -8.56
N ASN A 42 8.42 16.53 -9.47
CA ASN A 42 9.45 15.60 -9.94
C ASN A 42 10.16 14.82 -8.81
N SER A 43 9.45 14.57 -7.71
CA SER A 43 10.00 13.93 -6.51
C SER A 43 9.33 12.59 -6.22
N ILE A 44 10.12 11.63 -5.72
CA ILE A 44 9.66 10.31 -5.27
C ILE A 44 9.70 10.29 -3.75
N HIS A 45 8.65 9.81 -3.10
CA HIS A 45 8.55 9.71 -1.64
C HIS A 45 9.47 8.62 -1.06
N ARG A 46 9.53 7.44 -1.70
CA ARG A 46 10.40 6.29 -1.36
C ARG A 46 10.07 5.52 -0.08
N ASP A 47 9.37 6.13 0.88
CA ASP A 47 8.96 5.46 2.13
C ASP A 47 7.48 5.65 2.45
N LEU A 48 6.62 5.42 1.45
CA LEU A 48 5.19 5.62 1.61
C LEU A 48 4.55 4.41 2.32
N HIS A 49 4.03 4.61 3.52
CA HIS A 49 3.28 3.62 4.28
C HIS A 49 2.33 4.30 5.26
N SER A 50 1.40 3.56 5.88
CA SER A 50 0.34 4.12 6.72
C SER A 50 0.80 4.88 7.98
N GLY A 51 2.05 4.71 8.38
CA GLY A 51 2.66 5.49 9.47
C GLY A 51 3.06 6.91 9.04
N ASN A 52 3.31 7.10 7.74
CA ASN A 52 3.68 8.38 7.14
C ASN A 52 2.49 9.10 6.49
N ILE A 53 1.26 8.62 6.70
CA ILE A 53 0.03 9.33 6.30
C ILE A 53 -0.62 9.90 7.55
N LEU A 54 -0.84 11.21 7.60
CA LEU A 54 -1.39 11.91 8.76
C LEU A 54 -2.81 12.40 8.48
N TYR A 55 -3.68 12.25 9.48
CA TYR A 55 -5.03 12.78 9.42
C TYR A 55 -5.05 14.25 9.87
N LEU A 56 -5.47 15.14 8.96
CA LEU A 56 -5.61 16.56 9.23
C LEU A 56 -7.06 16.89 9.61
N LYS A 57 -7.35 16.85 10.92
CA LYS A 57 -8.70 17.04 11.46
C LYS A 57 -9.38 18.35 11.06
N LEU A 58 -8.62 19.43 10.85
CA LEU A 58 -9.20 20.74 10.49
C LEU A 58 -9.89 20.74 9.13
N ASN A 59 -9.36 19.98 8.17
CA ASN A 59 -9.83 19.95 6.79
C ASN A 59 -10.49 18.61 6.43
N TYR A 60 -10.58 17.67 7.37
CA TYR A 60 -11.01 16.29 7.13
C TYR A 60 -10.20 15.63 5.99
N ASP A 61 -8.89 15.87 5.98
CA ASP A 61 -8.00 15.53 4.86
C ASP A 61 -6.89 14.54 5.30
N TRP A 62 -6.24 13.90 4.34
CA TRP A 62 -5.14 12.96 4.54
C TRP A 62 -3.91 13.42 3.79
N ILE A 63 -2.84 13.70 4.53
CA ILE A 63 -1.60 14.22 3.96
C ILE A 63 -0.47 13.22 4.07
N ILE A 64 0.43 13.26 3.10
CA ILE A 64 1.69 12.51 3.14
C ILE A 64 2.71 13.33 3.96
N SER A 65 3.39 12.67 4.88
CA SER A 65 4.39 13.24 5.78
C SER A 65 5.73 12.50 5.63
N ASP A 66 6.74 12.89 6.41
CA ASP A 66 8.10 12.33 6.37
C ASP A 66 8.78 12.36 4.98
N LEU A 67 9.03 13.58 4.52
CA LEU A 67 9.75 13.83 3.27
C LEU A 67 11.28 13.68 3.40
N GLY A 68 11.79 13.08 4.49
CA GLY A 68 13.23 12.96 4.75
C GLY A 68 14.00 12.13 3.71
N PHE A 69 13.31 11.20 3.05
CA PHE A 69 13.84 10.40 1.94
C PHE A 69 13.33 10.85 0.57
N CYS A 70 12.50 11.89 0.54
CA CYS A 70 11.96 12.43 -0.69
C CYS A 70 13.10 13.04 -1.53
N GLY A 71 13.11 12.75 -2.82
CA GLY A 71 14.16 13.24 -3.69
C GLY A 71 13.87 13.05 -5.17
N PRO A 72 14.67 13.68 -6.03
CA PRO A 72 14.40 13.70 -7.46
C PRO A 72 14.53 12.31 -8.06
N ALA A 73 13.72 12.03 -9.08
CA ALA A 73 13.60 10.70 -9.67
C ALA A 73 14.83 10.25 -10.48
N ASP A 74 15.65 11.19 -10.94
CA ASP A 74 16.87 10.96 -11.70
C ASP A 74 18.06 10.55 -10.82
N LYS A 75 17.99 10.81 -9.51
CA LYS A 75 19.02 10.43 -8.55
C LYS A 75 18.77 9.03 -8.00
N LEU A 76 19.47 8.06 -8.59
CA LEU A 76 19.49 6.67 -8.13
C LEU A 76 19.91 6.59 -6.65
N SER A 77 19.12 5.89 -5.85
CA SER A 77 19.50 5.45 -4.50
C SER A 77 20.01 4.03 -4.58
N THR A 78 21.23 3.78 -4.11
CA THR A 78 21.81 2.42 -4.06
C THR A 78 21.38 1.64 -2.84
N SER A 79 20.87 2.31 -1.80
CA SER A 79 20.33 1.65 -0.60
C SER A 79 18.82 1.46 -0.72
N ILE A 80 18.36 0.26 -0.43
CA ILE A 80 16.95 -0.08 -0.25
C ILE A 80 16.57 0.33 1.17
N TYR A 81 15.69 1.32 1.30
CA TYR A 81 15.24 1.84 2.59
C TYR A 81 13.72 1.93 2.60
N GLY A 82 13.10 1.38 3.64
CA GLY A 82 11.69 1.62 3.89
C GLY A 82 11.01 0.47 4.60
N ASN A 83 9.69 0.57 4.68
CA ASN A 83 8.84 -0.46 5.27
C ASN A 83 8.59 -1.61 4.28
N LEU A 84 9.22 -2.78 4.51
CA LEU A 84 9.32 -3.87 3.53
C LEU A 84 7.99 -4.25 2.82
N PRO A 85 6.84 -4.39 3.50
CA PRO A 85 5.56 -4.65 2.84
C PRO A 85 5.15 -3.66 1.75
N TYR A 86 5.62 -2.42 1.83
CA TYR A 86 5.27 -1.31 0.93
C TYR A 86 6.33 -1.08 -0.16
N ILE A 87 7.48 -1.75 -0.09
CA ILE A 87 8.56 -1.60 -1.06
C ILE A 87 8.22 -2.39 -2.33
N ALA A 88 8.26 -1.71 -3.47
CA ALA A 88 7.98 -2.32 -4.77
C ALA A 88 9.01 -3.42 -5.13
N PRO A 89 8.60 -4.51 -5.80
CA PRO A 89 9.47 -5.65 -6.02
C PRO A 89 10.70 -5.32 -6.89
N GLU A 90 10.60 -4.37 -7.82
CA GLU A 90 11.75 -3.91 -8.59
C GLU A 90 12.78 -3.15 -7.73
N VAL A 91 12.33 -2.50 -6.66
CA VAL A 91 13.22 -1.84 -5.69
C VAL A 91 13.91 -2.90 -4.82
N ILE A 92 13.16 -3.91 -4.36
CA ILE A 92 13.73 -5.07 -3.64
C ILE A 92 14.78 -5.78 -4.49
N ASN A 93 14.55 -5.89 -5.81
CA ASN A 93 15.48 -6.44 -6.79
C ASN A 93 16.71 -5.53 -7.06
N GLY A 94 16.72 -4.29 -6.57
CA GLY A 94 17.86 -3.38 -6.69
C GLY A 94 17.82 -2.41 -7.88
N LYS A 95 16.67 -2.28 -8.58
CA LYS A 95 16.51 -1.35 -9.71
C LYS A 95 16.33 0.12 -9.30
N GLY A 96 16.31 0.39 -8.00
CA GLY A 96 16.13 1.74 -7.44
C GLY A 96 14.68 2.21 -7.47
N TYR A 97 14.41 3.29 -6.73
CA TYR A 97 13.07 3.88 -6.61
C TYR A 97 12.69 4.67 -7.87
N THR A 98 11.41 4.63 -8.20
CA THR A 98 10.81 5.37 -9.33
C THR A 98 9.46 5.94 -8.92
N PHE A 99 8.87 6.83 -9.71
CA PHE A 99 7.46 7.22 -9.48
C PHE A 99 6.54 5.99 -9.40
N LYS A 100 6.82 4.94 -10.18
CA LYS A 100 6.03 3.70 -10.18
C LYS A 100 6.21 2.86 -8.92
N SER A 101 7.30 3.04 -8.16
CA SER A 101 7.46 2.36 -6.88
C SER A 101 6.54 2.95 -5.82
N ASP A 102 6.32 4.27 -5.82
CA ASP A 102 5.33 4.90 -4.92
C ASP A 102 3.90 4.45 -5.26
N ILE A 103 3.59 4.20 -6.55
CA ILE A 103 2.30 3.64 -6.97
C ILE A 103 2.08 2.22 -6.39
N TYR A 104 3.12 1.40 -6.30
CA TYR A 104 3.03 0.11 -5.62
C TYR A 104 2.73 0.27 -4.13
N SER A 105 3.37 1.23 -3.47
CA SER A 105 3.08 1.56 -2.07
C SER A 105 1.63 2.03 -1.87
N ILE A 106 1.05 2.76 -2.84
CA ILE A 106 -0.38 3.09 -2.85
C ILE A 106 -1.24 1.83 -2.88
N ALA A 107 -0.89 0.81 -3.67
CA ALA A 107 -1.66 -0.44 -3.69
C ALA A 107 -1.67 -1.13 -2.31
N MET A 108 -0.54 -1.09 -1.59
CA MET A 108 -0.43 -1.61 -0.23
C MET A 108 -1.26 -0.82 0.77
N LEU A 109 -1.31 0.52 0.61
CA LEU A 109 -2.21 1.38 1.38
C LEU A 109 -3.68 1.11 1.06
N MET A 110 -4.05 0.93 -0.21
CA MET A 110 -5.41 0.56 -0.61
C MET A 110 -5.85 -0.76 0.04
N TRP A 111 -4.96 -1.74 0.07
CA TRP A 111 -5.21 -3.01 0.75
C TRP A 111 -5.37 -2.83 2.26
N GLU A 112 -4.47 -2.08 2.90
CA GLU A 112 -4.56 -1.82 4.34
C GLU A 112 -5.82 -1.02 4.72
N ILE A 113 -6.21 -0.04 3.91
CA ILE A 113 -7.47 0.70 4.06
C ILE A 113 -8.66 -0.23 3.92
N SER A 114 -8.58 -1.30 3.13
CA SER A 114 -9.66 -2.28 2.93
C SER A 114 -9.81 -3.25 4.11
N PHE A 115 -8.69 -3.66 4.73
CA PHE A 115 -8.69 -4.74 5.73
C PHE A 115 -8.31 -4.30 7.15
N GLY A 116 -7.90 -3.05 7.34
CA GLY A 116 -7.60 -2.47 8.66
C GLY A 116 -6.35 -3.02 9.33
N GLN A 117 -5.54 -3.77 8.60
CA GLN A 117 -4.34 -4.43 9.08
C GLN A 117 -3.18 -4.17 8.12
N SER A 118 -1.96 -4.17 8.65
CA SER A 118 -0.76 -3.95 7.83
C SER A 118 -0.60 -5.08 6.79
N PRO A 119 -0.17 -4.76 5.56
CA PRO A 119 0.10 -5.78 4.55
C PRO A 119 1.12 -6.79 5.06
N PHE A 120 0.88 -8.07 4.77
CA PHE A 120 1.73 -9.18 5.23
C PHE A 120 1.89 -9.30 6.75
N MET A 121 0.92 -8.84 7.56
CA MET A 121 0.95 -8.96 9.03
C MET A 121 1.28 -10.38 9.56
N ASN A 122 0.95 -11.43 8.81
CA ASN A 122 1.21 -12.82 9.18
C ASN A 122 2.62 -13.33 8.84
N TYR A 123 3.44 -12.53 8.16
CA TYR A 123 4.82 -12.84 7.79
C TYR A 123 5.81 -12.12 8.70
N GLU A 124 7.05 -12.62 8.77
CA GLU A 124 8.17 -11.85 9.30
C GLU A 124 8.68 -10.88 8.24
N HIS A 125 9.09 -9.68 8.66
CA HIS A 125 9.58 -8.63 7.74
C HIS A 125 11.08 -8.78 7.46
N ASP A 126 11.41 -9.90 6.82
CA ASP A 126 12.76 -10.39 6.60
C ASP A 126 13.05 -10.70 5.12
N TYR A 127 14.19 -11.35 4.86
CA TYR A 127 14.62 -11.77 3.53
C TYR A 127 13.65 -12.74 2.84
N ILE A 128 12.96 -13.58 3.62
CA ILE A 128 12.01 -14.57 3.08
C ILE A 128 10.79 -13.83 2.50
N LEU A 129 10.26 -12.84 3.23
CA LEU A 129 9.18 -12.01 2.71
C LEU A 129 9.61 -11.25 1.44
N ALA A 130 10.85 -10.75 1.39
CA ALA A 130 11.38 -10.08 0.21
C ALA A 130 11.39 -11.00 -1.03
N ILE A 131 11.86 -12.24 -0.90
CA ILE A 131 11.81 -13.25 -1.97
C ILE A 131 10.36 -13.53 -2.37
N ASN A 132 9.48 -13.75 -1.40
CA ASN A 132 8.06 -14.04 -1.64
C ASN A 132 7.38 -12.92 -2.45
N ILE A 133 7.66 -11.65 -2.15
CA ILE A 133 7.14 -10.50 -2.89
C ILE A 133 7.64 -10.49 -4.34
N ILE A 134 8.94 -10.75 -4.55
CA ILE A 134 9.54 -10.88 -5.89
C ILE A 134 8.92 -12.03 -6.67
N ASP A 135 8.66 -13.15 -5.99
CA ASP A 135 8.02 -14.32 -6.58
C ASP A 135 6.52 -14.13 -6.86
N GLY A 136 5.98 -12.97 -6.52
CA GLY A 136 4.65 -12.54 -6.93
C GLY A 136 3.58 -12.66 -5.86
N ILE A 137 3.95 -13.02 -4.62
CA ILE A 137 2.99 -13.02 -3.51
C ILE A 137 2.48 -11.59 -3.29
N ARG A 138 1.17 -11.48 -3.09
CA ARG A 138 0.46 -10.26 -2.67
C ARG A 138 -0.37 -10.55 -1.42
N PRO A 139 -0.73 -9.52 -0.63
CA PRO A 139 -1.63 -9.70 0.50
C PRO A 139 -2.97 -10.31 0.06
N LYS A 140 -3.49 -11.29 0.82
CA LYS A 140 -4.72 -12.00 0.45
C LYS A 140 -5.93 -11.06 0.55
N ILE A 141 -6.83 -11.13 -0.43
CA ILE A 141 -8.13 -10.46 -0.39
C ILE A 141 -9.12 -11.46 0.22
N VAL A 142 -9.43 -11.30 1.50
CA VAL A 142 -10.15 -12.30 2.31
C VAL A 142 -11.67 -12.08 2.41
N SER A 143 -12.15 -10.94 1.92
CA SER A 143 -13.57 -10.60 1.85
C SER A 143 -13.87 -9.83 0.58
N GLU A 144 -15.15 -9.68 0.26
CA GLU A 144 -15.58 -8.85 -0.86
C GLU A 144 -15.21 -7.39 -0.62
N ILE A 145 -14.65 -6.78 -1.65
CA ILE A 145 -14.34 -5.34 -1.75
C ILE A 145 -14.92 -4.84 -3.09
N PRO A 146 -15.19 -3.54 -3.26
CA PRO A 146 -15.77 -3.00 -4.48
C PRO A 146 -14.90 -3.33 -5.70
N LEU A 147 -15.52 -3.79 -6.79
CA LEU A 147 -14.84 -4.42 -7.92
C LEU A 147 -13.86 -3.46 -8.61
N GLU A 148 -14.29 -2.24 -8.88
CA GLU A 148 -13.48 -1.21 -9.52
C GLU A 148 -12.31 -0.80 -8.64
N TYR A 149 -12.52 -0.74 -7.31
CA TYR A 149 -11.46 -0.47 -6.34
C TYR A 149 -10.42 -1.60 -6.31
N LYS A 150 -10.88 -2.85 -6.30
CA LYS A 150 -10.02 -4.04 -6.41
C LYS A 150 -9.17 -4.00 -7.67
N SER A 151 -9.81 -3.78 -8.83
CA SER A 151 -9.12 -3.75 -10.12
C SER A 151 -8.05 -2.67 -10.18
N LEU A 152 -8.33 -1.47 -9.64
CA LEU A 152 -7.35 -0.40 -9.56
C LEU A 152 -6.18 -0.74 -8.62
N MET A 153 -6.48 -1.29 -7.44
CA MET A 153 -5.45 -1.76 -6.49
C MET A 153 -4.55 -2.82 -7.13
N GLU A 154 -5.15 -3.79 -7.84
CA GLU A 154 -4.42 -4.86 -8.52
C GLU A 154 -3.56 -4.33 -9.68
N GLN A 155 -4.04 -3.30 -10.39
CA GLN A 155 -3.23 -2.64 -11.40
C GLN A 155 -2.00 -1.93 -10.80
N CYS A 156 -2.15 -1.33 -9.61
CA CYS A 156 -1.08 -0.60 -8.94
C CYS A 156 0.03 -1.52 -8.37
N TRP A 157 -0.26 -2.78 -8.04
CA TRP A 157 0.75 -3.73 -7.52
C TRP A 157 1.33 -4.70 -8.56
N ASP A 158 1.10 -4.47 -9.86
CA ASP A 158 1.66 -5.31 -10.93
C ASP A 158 3.19 -5.34 -10.82
N ALA A 159 3.80 -6.53 -10.94
CA ALA A 159 5.24 -6.71 -10.90
C ALA A 159 5.96 -5.93 -12.00
N ASN A 160 5.34 -5.78 -13.18
CA ASN A 160 5.84 -4.88 -14.21
C ASN A 160 5.42 -3.44 -13.91
N SER A 161 6.37 -2.63 -13.44
CA SER A 161 6.14 -1.23 -13.08
C SER A 161 5.59 -0.36 -14.23
N LEU A 162 5.82 -0.75 -15.50
CA LEU A 162 5.28 -0.05 -16.67
C LEU A 162 3.76 -0.24 -16.85
N LYS A 163 3.18 -1.30 -16.29
CA LYS A 163 1.73 -1.55 -16.33
C LYS A 163 0.94 -0.76 -15.29
N ARG A 164 1.63 -0.25 -14.26
CA ARG A 164 1.04 0.59 -13.23
C ARG A 164 0.68 1.96 -13.82
N PRO A 165 -0.45 2.59 -13.42
CA PRO A 165 -0.78 3.94 -13.86
C PRO A 165 0.27 4.94 -13.36
N ASP A 166 0.38 6.12 -13.99
CA ASP A 166 1.04 7.26 -13.33
C ASP A 166 0.07 7.90 -12.33
N THR A 167 0.57 8.82 -11.50
CA THR A 167 -0.25 9.45 -10.45
C THR A 167 -1.43 10.23 -11.01
N TYR A 168 -1.31 10.84 -12.19
CA TYR A 168 -2.41 11.57 -12.81
C TYR A 168 -3.53 10.62 -13.24
N ALA A 169 -3.18 9.56 -13.98
CA ALA A 169 -4.13 8.54 -14.39
C ALA A 169 -4.76 7.82 -13.18
N LEU A 170 -3.98 7.57 -12.13
CA LEU A 170 -4.44 6.99 -10.88
C LEU A 170 -5.45 7.90 -10.18
N LEU A 171 -5.13 9.19 -10.02
CA LEU A 171 -6.00 10.20 -9.42
C LEU A 171 -7.34 10.32 -10.17
N LYS A 172 -7.28 10.34 -11.51
CA LYS A 172 -8.47 10.37 -12.34
C LYS A 172 -9.35 9.14 -12.11
N LYS A 173 -8.78 7.94 -12.15
CA LYS A 173 -9.51 6.68 -11.95
C LYS A 173 -10.14 6.58 -10.56
N ILE A 174 -9.43 6.93 -9.49
CA ILE A 174 -10.01 6.88 -8.14
C ILE A 174 -11.13 7.93 -7.98
N GLY A 175 -11.02 9.08 -8.66
CA GLY A 175 -12.11 10.06 -8.74
C GLY A 175 -13.35 9.51 -9.44
N GLU A 176 -13.18 8.83 -10.58
CA GLU A 176 -14.26 8.14 -11.29
C GLU A 176 -14.93 7.08 -10.42
N ILE A 177 -14.15 6.26 -9.70
CA ILE A 177 -14.64 5.26 -8.75
C ILE A 177 -15.44 5.92 -7.61
N LYS A 178 -14.92 7.00 -7.04
CA LYS A 178 -15.60 7.77 -5.98
C LYS A 178 -16.97 8.25 -6.47
N THR A 179 -17.03 8.88 -7.64
CA THR A 179 -18.30 9.35 -8.22
C THR A 179 -19.23 8.19 -8.57
N TYR A 180 -18.71 7.08 -9.07
CA TYR A 180 -19.51 5.90 -9.43
C TYR A 180 -20.26 5.35 -8.22
N TYR A 181 -19.57 5.07 -7.10
CA TYR A 181 -20.21 4.48 -5.92
C TYR A 181 -21.05 5.47 -5.11
N GLN A 182 -20.77 6.77 -5.20
CA GLN A 182 -21.68 7.80 -4.68
C GLN A 182 -23.05 7.75 -5.37
N ASN A 183 -23.09 7.46 -6.67
CA ASN A 183 -24.32 7.35 -7.44
C ASN A 183 -24.95 5.95 -7.41
N ASN A 184 -24.15 4.91 -7.12
CA ASN A 184 -24.59 3.51 -7.09
C ASN A 184 -24.26 2.84 -5.73
N PRO A 185 -24.78 3.35 -4.59
CA PRO A 185 -24.41 2.83 -3.27
C PRO A 185 -24.83 1.37 -3.04
N ASN A 186 -25.80 0.86 -3.80
CA ASN A 186 -26.27 -0.52 -3.71
C ASN A 186 -25.26 -1.55 -4.25
N GLU A 187 -24.25 -1.11 -5.01
CA GLU A 187 -23.17 -1.96 -5.52
C GLU A 187 -21.98 -2.07 -4.57
N LEU A 188 -21.98 -1.29 -3.49
CA LEU A 188 -20.99 -1.42 -2.43
C LEU A 188 -21.28 -2.68 -1.61
N PRO A 189 -20.26 -3.50 -1.30
CA PRO A 189 -20.43 -4.63 -0.40
C PRO A 189 -20.97 -4.17 0.96
N GLN A 190 -21.91 -4.93 1.52
CA GLN A 190 -22.33 -4.71 2.89
C GLN A 190 -21.17 -5.05 3.83
N LEU A 191 -20.88 -4.19 4.80
CA LEU A 191 -19.86 -4.44 5.82
C LEU A 191 -20.21 -5.75 6.54
N ILE A 192 -19.45 -6.83 6.27
CA ILE A 192 -19.64 -8.08 6.97
C ILE A 192 -19.17 -7.86 8.41
N ALA A 193 -20.10 -8.02 9.35
CA ALA A 193 -19.82 -7.94 10.77
C ALA A 193 -18.84 -9.05 11.17
N LYS A 194 -17.71 -8.63 11.76
CA LYS A 194 -16.74 -9.42 12.53
C LYS A 194 -16.21 -10.67 11.82
N VAL A 195 -15.10 -10.50 11.10
CA VAL A 195 -14.08 -11.56 11.09
C VAL A 195 -13.51 -11.60 12.51
N ASP A 196 -13.58 -12.76 13.15
CA ASP A 196 -12.95 -12.99 14.45
C ASP A 196 -11.51 -12.52 14.37
N LYS A 197 -11.14 -11.57 15.24
CA LYS A 197 -9.73 -11.23 15.45
C LYS A 197 -9.10 -12.49 16.02
N GLU A 198 -8.48 -13.31 15.19
CA GLU A 198 -7.41 -14.17 15.70
C GLU A 198 -6.42 -13.22 16.37
N GLU A 199 -6.25 -13.37 17.68
CA GLU A 199 -5.23 -12.66 18.45
C GLU A 199 -3.86 -13.08 17.94
N ILE A 200 -3.40 -12.43 16.88
CA ILE A 200 -2.03 -12.53 16.44
C ILE A 200 -1.20 -11.78 17.47
N ASN A 201 -0.24 -12.46 18.09
CA ASN A 201 0.66 -11.87 19.08
C ASN A 201 1.54 -10.80 18.40
N ILE A 202 1.17 -9.52 18.56
CA ILE A 202 1.77 -8.34 17.89
C ILE A 202 3.19 -8.02 18.40
N ASN A 203 3.62 -8.62 19.52
CA ASN A 203 4.72 -8.11 20.34
C ASN A 203 6.15 -8.21 19.77
N SER A 204 6.37 -8.62 18.51
CA SER A 204 7.71 -8.67 17.91
C SER A 204 7.86 -8.09 16.50
N LYS A 205 6.78 -7.68 15.81
CA LYS A 205 6.88 -7.31 14.39
C LYS A 205 7.23 -5.83 14.22
N SER A 206 8.44 -5.57 13.72
CA SER A 206 8.89 -4.23 13.34
C SER A 206 8.21 -3.80 12.03
N PHE A 207 7.20 -2.95 12.17
CA PHE A 207 6.53 -2.24 11.07
C PHE A 207 7.23 -0.93 10.70
N THR A 208 8.51 -0.79 11.08
CA THR A 208 9.27 0.45 10.93
C THR A 208 10.18 0.37 9.72
N SER A 209 10.37 1.52 9.08
CA SER A 209 11.31 1.68 7.98
C SER A 209 12.75 1.42 8.42
N LYS A 210 13.49 0.66 7.61
CA LYS A 210 14.89 0.31 7.86
C LYS A 210 15.64 0.13 6.55
N ILE A 211 16.96 0.12 6.64
CA ILE A 211 17.82 -0.24 5.51
C ILE A 211 17.78 -1.76 5.34
N HIS A 212 17.56 -2.20 4.10
CA HIS A 212 17.61 -3.60 3.71
C HIS A 212 18.84 -3.86 2.83
N LYS A 213 19.40 -5.07 2.97
CA LYS A 213 20.50 -5.55 2.14
C LYS A 213 20.02 -6.79 1.41
N PHE A 214 19.63 -6.60 0.17
CA PHE A 214 19.19 -7.65 -0.74
C PHE A 214 20.13 -7.66 -1.92
N GLU A 215 20.65 -8.83 -2.28
CA GLU A 215 21.62 -9.00 -3.36
C GLU A 215 21.18 -10.14 -4.27
N ASN A 216 21.37 -9.96 -5.58
CA ASN A 216 21.21 -10.98 -6.60
C ASN A 216 19.83 -11.68 -6.63
N LEU A 217 18.76 -10.95 -6.33
CA LEU A 217 17.41 -11.49 -6.41
C LEU A 217 16.93 -11.63 -7.87
N PRO A 218 16.04 -12.58 -8.19
CA PRO A 218 15.54 -12.78 -9.54
C PRO A 218 14.60 -11.64 -9.98
N GLU A 219 14.32 -11.57 -11.28
CA GLU A 219 13.37 -10.61 -11.84
C GLU A 219 11.97 -10.78 -11.23
N PRO A 220 11.32 -9.69 -10.78
CA PRO A 220 9.96 -9.74 -10.28
C PRO A 220 8.95 -10.33 -11.25
N LYS A 221 8.03 -11.15 -10.73
CA LYS A 221 6.90 -11.68 -11.48
C LYS A 221 5.59 -11.46 -10.74
N ASN A 222 4.49 -11.48 -11.48
CA ASN A 222 3.16 -11.64 -10.86
C ASN A 222 3.00 -13.12 -10.49
N ALA A 223 2.21 -13.41 -9.46
CA ALA A 223 1.81 -14.78 -9.20
C ALA A 223 1.15 -15.35 -10.47
N THR A 224 1.66 -16.48 -10.95
CA THR A 224 0.96 -17.24 -11.99
C THR A 224 -0.23 -17.91 -11.34
N ASP A 225 -1.44 -17.68 -11.86
CA ASP A 225 -2.62 -18.47 -11.51
C ASP A 225 -2.27 -19.96 -11.69
N GLY A 226 -2.03 -20.66 -10.58
CA GLY A 226 -1.73 -22.11 -10.58
C GLY A 226 -0.43 -22.58 -9.92
N ILE A 227 0.40 -21.72 -9.34
CA ILE A 227 1.52 -22.20 -8.50
C ILE A 227 1.50 -21.49 -7.14
N ILE A 228 0.63 -21.98 -6.25
CA ILE A 228 0.90 -21.93 -4.82
C ILE A 228 2.11 -22.84 -4.62
N ILE A 229 3.33 -22.31 -4.69
CA ILE A 229 4.46 -23.04 -4.12
C ILE A 229 4.19 -23.03 -2.62
N VAL A 230 3.67 -24.16 -2.13
CA VAL A 230 3.80 -24.55 -0.74
C VAL A 230 5.30 -24.70 -0.49
N LEU A 231 5.96 -23.59 -0.15
CA LEU A 231 7.22 -23.59 0.59
C LEU A 231 6.90 -23.36 2.07
N CYS A 232 5.87 -24.07 2.55
CA CYS A 232 5.79 -24.50 3.93
C CYS A 232 5.95 -26.01 3.90
N LEU A 233 7.19 -26.49 3.92
CA LEU A 233 7.61 -27.74 4.56
C LEU A 233 9.13 -27.92 4.34
N LEU A 234 9.84 -28.16 5.45
CA LEU A 234 11.27 -28.44 5.61
C LEU A 234 12.17 -27.20 5.81
N LEU A 235 12.14 -26.63 7.02
CA LEU A 235 13.09 -26.95 8.12
C LEU A 235 12.52 -26.45 9.46
#